data_AF-T2MHG2-F1
#
_entry.id   AF-T2MHG2-F1
#
_cell.length_a   1.000
_cell.length_b   1.000
_cell.length_c   1.000
_cell.angle_alpha   90.00
_cell.angle_beta   90.00
_cell.angle_gamma   90.00
#
_symmetry.space_group_name_H-M   'P 1'
#
loop_
_entity.id
_entity.type
_entity.pdbx_description
1 polymer ?
#
loop_
_entity_poly.entity_id
_entity_poly.type
_entity_poly.pdbx_seq_one_letter_code
_entity_poly.pdbx_strand_id
1 'polypeptide(L)'
;IIAIVYGALTTCRQIDIKRLIAYSSVSHMGLVTVGIFSHSIEGLTGSILMMIAHGLSSSGLFIITSIIYFRFHSRIIKYFRGLTITMPILSIIT
;
A
#
# COMPACT_ATOMS: atom_id res chain seq x y z
N ILE A 1 0.49 -2.04 -17.51
CA ILE A 1 0.69 -0.57 -17.64
C ILE A 1 -0.53 0.23 -17.18
N ILE A 2 -1.72 0.04 -17.78
CA ILE A 2 -2.95 0.77 -17.39
C ILE A 2 -3.25 0.61 -15.88
N ALA A 3 -3.15 -0.61 -15.35
CA ALA A 3 -3.35 -0.88 -13.92
C ALA A 3 -2.38 -0.09 -13.01
N ILE A 4 -1.15 0.18 -13.46
CA ILE A 4 -0.16 0.95 -12.69
C ILE A 4 -0.61 2.40 -12.61
N VAL A 5 -0.86 3.02 -13.77
CA VAL A 5 -1.21 4.45 -13.86
C VAL A 5 -2.57 4.71 -13.24
N TYR A 6 -3.58 3.94 -13.62
CA TYR A 6 -4.94 4.09 -13.09
C TYR A 6 -5.00 3.73 -11.61
N GLY A 7 -4.32 2.67 -11.16
CA GLY A 7 -4.21 2.31 -9.74
C GLY A 7 -3.58 3.43 -8.92
N ALA A 8 -2.47 4.01 -9.38
CA ALA A 8 -1.81 5.12 -8.68
C ALA A 8 -2.72 6.36 -8.58
N LEU A 9 -3.34 6.78 -9.69
CA LEU A 9 -4.22 7.95 -9.70
C LEU A 9 -5.48 7.77 -8.85
N THR A 10 -6.08 6.57 -8.90
CA THR A 10 -7.24 6.26 -8.06
C THR A 10 -6.87 6.21 -6.58
N THR A 11 -5.65 5.77 -6.24
CA THR A 11 -5.12 5.78 -4.87
C THR A 11 -5.06 7.19 -4.29
N CYS A 12 -4.57 8.18 -5.05
CA CYS A 12 -4.47 9.58 -4.61
C CYS A 12 -5.82 10.21 -4.23
N ARG A 13 -6.93 9.66 -4.73
CA ARG A 13 -8.29 10.15 -4.44
C ARG A 13 -8.96 9.41 -3.28
N GLN A 14 -8.34 8.35 -2.75
CA GLN A 14 -8.94 7.57 -1.67
C GLN A 14 -8.87 8.33 -0.34
N ILE A 15 -10.02 8.41 0.33
CA ILE A 15 -10.17 9.08 1.62
C ILE A 15 -10.11 8.05 2.77
N ASP A 16 -10.44 6.80 2.46
CA ASP A 16 -10.42 5.68 3.40
C ASP A 16 -9.06 4.98 3.36
N ILE A 17 -8.41 4.85 4.52
CA ILE A 17 -7.05 4.31 4.61
C ILE A 17 -6.95 2.83 4.16
N LYS A 18 -7.97 2.00 4.46
CA LYS A 18 -8.02 0.60 3.99
C LYS A 18 -8.14 0.52 2.46
N ARG A 19 -8.93 1.42 1.86
CA ARG A 19 -9.08 1.48 0.39
C ARG A 19 -7.79 2.01 -0.24
N LEU A 20 -7.17 3.02 0.36
CA LEU A 20 -5.89 3.56 -0.11
C LEU A 20 -4.83 2.47 -0.22
N ILE A 21 -4.66 1.63 0.81
CA ILE A 21 -3.70 0.50 0.78
C ILE A 21 -4.10 -0.54 -0.28
N ALA A 22 -5.39 -0.85 -0.42
CA ALA A 22 -5.85 -1.82 -1.41
C ALA A 22 -5.64 -1.35 -2.87
N TYR A 23 -5.91 -0.07 -3.17
CA TYR A 23 -5.71 0.47 -4.52
C TYR A 23 -4.22 0.64 -4.85
N SER A 24 -3.37 0.97 -3.88
CA SER A 24 -1.92 1.00 -4.10
C SER A 24 -1.37 -0.38 -4.45
N SER A 25 -1.85 -1.45 -3.79
CA SER A 25 -1.52 -2.85 -4.12
C SER A 25 -1.75 -3.20 -5.60
N VAL A 26 -2.83 -2.71 -6.20
CA VAL A 26 -3.14 -2.96 -7.63
C VAL A 26 -2.03 -2.41 -8.52
N SER A 27 -1.50 -1.23 -8.21
CA SER A 27 -0.41 -0.63 -8.99
C SER A 27 0.91 -1.41 -8.86
N HIS A 28 1.25 -1.88 -7.66
CA HIS A 28 2.43 -2.71 -7.42
C HIS A 28 2.36 -4.05 -8.14
N MET A 29 1.21 -4.74 -8.11
CA MET A 29 1.05 -5.98 -8.89
C MET A 29 1.06 -5.71 -10.40
N GLY A 30 0.64 -4.52 -10.81
CA GLY A 30 0.84 -4.03 -12.17
C GLY A 30 2.32 -4.02 -12.61
N LEU A 31 3.26 -3.70 -11.72
CA LEU A 31 4.70 -3.77 -12.02
C LEU A 31 5.18 -5.22 -12.16
N VAL A 32 4.69 -6.12 -11.30
CA VAL A 32 5.01 -7.56 -11.35
C VAL A 32 4.59 -8.15 -12.71
N THR A 33 3.37 -7.86 -13.17
CA THR A 33 2.91 -8.34 -14.49
C THR A 33 3.81 -7.85 -15.63
N VAL A 34 4.21 -6.57 -15.62
CA VAL A 34 5.12 -6.03 -16.64
C VAL A 34 6.49 -6.70 -16.59
N GLY A 35 7.04 -6.93 -15.40
CA GLY A 35 8.34 -7.59 -15.24
C GLY A 35 8.36 -9.04 -15.74
N ILE A 36 7.30 -9.81 -15.45
CA ILE A 36 7.15 -11.19 -15.95
C ILE A 36 7.10 -11.23 -17.48
N PHE A 37 6.33 -10.33 -18.10
CA PHE A 37 6.19 -10.28 -19.56
C PHE A 37 7.36 -9.59 -20.30
N SER A 38 8.36 -9.07 -19.58
CA SER A 38 9.53 -8.44 -20.19
C SER A 38 10.52 -9.41 -20.87
N HIS A 39 10.36 -10.73 -20.66
CA HIS A 39 11.25 -11.77 -21.19
C HIS A 39 12.74 -11.56 -20.86
N SER A 40 13.04 -10.88 -19.75
CA SER A 40 14.40 -10.65 -19.26
C SER A 40 14.58 -11.31 -17.89
N ILE A 41 15.79 -11.81 -17.63
CA ILE A 41 16.15 -12.41 -16.33
C ILE A 41 15.99 -11.36 -15.22
N GLU A 42 16.41 -10.12 -15.48
CA GLU A 42 16.26 -8.99 -14.55
C GLU A 42 14.78 -8.65 -14.26
N GLY A 43 13.91 -8.76 -15.26
CA GLY A 43 12.48 -8.54 -15.07
C GLY A 43 11.83 -9.64 -14.21
N LEU A 44 12.28 -10.89 -14.35
CA LEU A 44 11.81 -12.00 -13.53
C LEU A 44 12.28 -11.87 -12.07
N THR A 45 13.57 -11.61 -11.84
CA THR A 45 14.14 -11.42 -10.50
C THR A 45 13.50 -10.22 -9.80
N GLY A 46 13.35 -9.10 -10.52
CA GLY A 46 12.64 -7.91 -10.04
C GLY A 46 11.19 -8.18 -9.67
N SER A 47 10.48 -9.00 -10.46
CA SER A 47 9.09 -9.38 -10.17
C SER A 47 8.97 -10.20 -8.89
N ILE A 48 9.87 -11.18 -8.70
CA ILE A 48 9.92 -12.00 -7.49
C ILE A 48 10.20 -11.14 -6.25
N LEU A 49 11.19 -10.25 -6.35
CA LEU A 49 11.54 -9.33 -5.26
C LEU A 49 10.37 -8.41 -4.93
N MET A 50 9.68 -7.87 -5.94
CA MET A 50 8.50 -7.01 -5.75
C MET A 50 7.33 -7.76 -5.11
N MET A 51 7.08 -9.03 -5.45
CA MET A 51 6.03 -9.82 -4.79
C MET A 51 6.32 -10.01 -3.29
N ILE A 52 7.56 -10.34 -2.94
CA ILE A 52 7.98 -10.53 -1.53
C ILE A 52 7.89 -9.20 -0.78
N ALA A 53 8.47 -8.14 -1.33
CA ALA A 53 8.45 -6.80 -0.73
C ALA A 53 7.01 -6.29 -0.53
N HIS A 54 6.14 -6.50 -1.53
CA HIS A 54 4.73 -6.11 -1.43
C HIS A 54 3.99 -6.92 -0.36
N GLY A 55 4.22 -8.24 -0.31
CA GLY A 55 3.60 -9.11 0.70
C GLY A 55 3.91 -8.68 2.12
N LEU A 56 5.17 -8.32 2.41
CA LEU A 56 5.60 -7.86 3.72
C LEU A 56 5.06 -6.46 4.05
N SER A 57 5.22 -5.50 3.14
CA SER A 57 4.79 -4.11 3.35
C SER A 57 3.28 -3.96 3.49
N SER A 58 2.50 -4.59 2.59
CA SER A 58 1.04 -4.53 2.62
C SER A 58 0.48 -5.15 3.90
N SER A 59 1.00 -6.32 4.30
CA SER A 59 0.58 -6.97 5.55
C SER A 59 0.85 -6.09 6.77
N GLY A 60 2.02 -5.46 6.84
CA GLY A 60 2.35 -4.50 7.91
C GLY A 60 1.38 -3.31 7.96
N LEU A 61 1.10 -2.69 6.80
CA LEU A 61 0.17 -1.57 6.69
C LEU A 61 -1.26 -1.95 7.09
N PHE A 62 -1.73 -3.15 6.73
CA PHE A 62 -3.05 -3.64 7.11
C PHE A 62 -3.17 -3.93 8.61
N ILE A 63 -2.11 -4.45 9.25
CA ILE A 63 -2.08 -4.65 10.71
C ILE A 63 -2.18 -3.30 11.42
N ILE A 64 -1.35 -2.34 11.05
CA ILE A 64 -1.33 -1.02 11.69
C ILE A 64 -2.67 -0.30 11.51
N THR A 65 -3.20 -0.31 10.28
CA THR A 65 -4.51 0.26 9.98
C THR A 65 -5.61 -0.37 10.83
N SER A 66 -5.51 -1.67 11.12
CA SER A 66 -6.48 -2.36 11.97
C SER A 66 -6.37 -1.92 13.45
N ILE A 67 -5.16 -1.68 13.96
CA ILE A 67 -4.92 -1.15 15.31
C ILE A 67 -5.48 0.28 15.43
N ILE A 68 -5.21 1.14 14.44
CA ILE A 68 -5.72 2.52 14.42
C ILE A 68 -7.26 2.52 14.38
N TYR A 69 -7.85 1.65 13.55
CA TYR A 69 -9.30 1.51 13.47
C TYR A 69 -9.91 1.03 14.80
N PHE A 70 -9.27 0.10 15.50
CA PHE A 70 -9.75 -0.37 16.80
C PHE A 70 -9.80 0.75 17.85
N ARG A 71 -8.89 1.73 17.78
CA ARG A 71 -8.85 2.86 18.72
C ARG A 71 -9.79 4.00 18.38
N PHE A 72 -9.82 4.42 17.11
CA PHE A 72 -10.54 5.62 16.70
C PHE A 72 -11.90 5.32 16.06
N HIS A 73 -12.20 4.04 15.77
CA HIS A 73 -13.41 3.59 15.07
C HIS A 73 -13.69 4.29 13.72
N SER A 74 -12.72 5.02 13.19
CA SER A 74 -12.79 5.74 11.92
C SER A 74 -11.77 5.17 10.94
N ARG A 75 -12.06 5.28 9.65
CA ARG A 75 -11.16 4.87 8.56
C ARG A 75 -10.73 6.05 7.69
N ILE A 76 -11.25 7.24 7.98
CA ILE A 76 -11.08 8.44 7.17
C ILE A 76 -9.76 9.11 7.57
N ILE A 77 -8.86 9.26 6.60
CA ILE A 77 -7.48 9.75 6.81
C ILE A 77 -7.45 11.13 7.48
N LYS A 78 -8.43 12.00 7.20
CA LYS A 78 -8.51 13.35 7.78
C LYS A 78 -8.59 13.37 9.31
N TYR A 79 -9.16 12.34 9.94
CA TYR A 79 -9.26 12.26 11.41
C TYR A 79 -7.94 11.85 12.07
N PHE A 80 -6.96 11.37 11.29
CA PHE A 80 -5.66 10.96 11.79
C PHE A 80 -4.63 12.09 11.81
N ARG A 81 -5.06 13.34 11.63
CA ARG A 81 -4.17 14.51 11.69
C ARG A 81 -3.67 14.69 13.13
N GLY A 82 -2.34 14.62 13.32
CA GLY A 82 -1.71 14.68 14.64
C GLY A 82 -1.43 13.32 15.29
N LEU A 83 -1.56 12.21 14.54
CA LEU A 83 -1.28 10.86 15.05
C LEU A 83 0.17 10.71 15.56
N THR A 84 1.10 11.49 15.01
CA THR A 84 2.51 11.58 15.46
C THR A 84 2.64 11.95 16.93
N ILE A 85 1.71 12.77 17.46
CA ILE A 85 1.73 13.24 18.85
C ILE A 85 1.09 12.21 19.77
N THR A 86 -0.03 11.62 19.35
CA THR A 86 -0.81 10.70 20.19
C THR A 86 -0.27 9.26 20.17
N MET A 87 0.34 8.84 19.05
CA MET A 87 0.79 7.46 18.81
C MET A 87 2.07 7.45 17.96
N PRO A 88 3.20 7.95 18.49
CA PRO A 88 4.43 8.16 17.73
C PRO A 88 4.99 6.88 17.10
N ILE A 89 4.94 5.75 17.82
CA ILE A 89 5.45 4.46 17.33
C ILE A 89 4.67 4.00 16.08
N LEU A 90 3.33 4.03 16.13
CA LEU A 90 2.50 3.62 14.99
C LEU A 90 2.60 4.62 13.83
N SER A 91 2.82 5.90 14.13
CA SER A 91 3.03 6.93 13.11
C SER A 91 4.38 6.86 12.39
N ILE A 92 5.41 6.26 13.00
CA ILE A 92 6.73 6.08 12.38
C ILE A 92 6.76 4.84 11.48
N ILE A 93 5.95 3.83 11.82
CA ILE A 93 5.88 2.55 11.10
C ILE A 93 4.87 2.62 9.92
N THR A 94 4.02 3.66 9.87
CA THR A 94 3.10 3.95 8.74
C THR A 94 3.68 4.93 7.76
#